data_AF-A0AA96QKN2-F1
#
_entry.id   AF-A0AA96QKN2-F1
#
_cell.length_a   1.000
_cell.length_b   1.000
_cell.length_c   1.000
_cell.angle_alpha   90.00
_cell.angle_beta   90.00
_cell.angle_gamma   90.00
#
_symmetry.space_group_name_H-M   'P 1'
#
loop_
_entity.id
_entity.type
_entity.pdbx_description
1 polymer ?
#
loop_
_entity_poly.entity_id
_entity_poly.type
_entity_poly.pdbx_seq_one_letter_code
_entity_poly.pdbx_strand_id
1 'polypeptide(L)'
;MPLVLLVALPHRGVPRDRPSDPLPRHLLDEAAAIAARVRPALEEIGATGSTAIALHRDAVDPGVRRRRAVQAAVRAADRLGAALVTEVGIGVDRDHPVLTPDGAALLERRLADCRAQLAALPPDGLFDARVHLDSEVAALRVVLRSAEVLPVDRDVHWVEVGCRVRIGTPEGPETVRVVHPTEAALDAERISVAGPLAQALLGRAPGESAVVSAPRGRYRVEVLAVDPGLPAPGPLPAREAVAP
;
A
#
# COMPACT_ATOMS: atom_id res chain seq x y z
N MET A 1 19.13 14.21 29.59
CA MET A 1 17.89 15.04 29.55
C MET A 1 16.68 14.12 29.45
N PRO A 2 15.54 14.41 30.10
CA PRO A 2 14.34 13.60 29.92
C PRO A 2 13.80 13.82 28.50
N LEU A 3 13.89 12.78 27.67
CA LEU A 3 13.40 12.76 26.29
C LEU A 3 12.24 11.77 26.20
N VAL A 4 11.18 12.12 25.48
CA VAL A 4 10.05 11.22 25.27
C VAL A 4 10.12 10.73 23.83
N LEU A 5 10.39 9.44 23.63
CA LEU A 5 10.33 8.83 22.30
C LEU A 5 8.87 8.63 21.94
N LEU A 6 8.42 9.28 20.87
CA LEU A 6 7.02 9.27 20.48
C LEU A 6 6.83 8.40 19.23
N VAL A 7 6.17 7.26 19.42
CA VAL A 7 5.91 6.29 18.34
C VAL A 7 4.49 6.48 17.83
N ALA A 8 4.35 6.90 16.58
CA ALA A 8 3.06 7.05 15.92
C ALA A 8 2.70 5.75 15.20
N LEU A 9 1.72 5.01 15.73
CA LEU A 9 1.29 3.73 15.15
C LEU A 9 -0.06 3.86 14.44
N PRO A 10 -0.21 3.25 13.25
CA PRO A 10 -1.50 3.16 12.59
C PRO A 10 -2.44 2.24 13.38
N HIS A 11 -3.72 2.56 13.40
CA HIS A 11 -4.76 1.62 13.82
C HIS A 11 -5.86 1.52 12.77
N ARG A 12 -6.28 0.29 12.48
CA ARG A 12 -7.46 0.00 11.67
C ARG A 12 -8.68 -0.06 12.57
N GLY A 13 -9.39 1.05 12.67
CA GLY A 13 -10.79 1.06 13.07
C GLY A 13 -11.15 0.62 14.50
N VAL A 14 -10.22 0.21 15.38
CA VAL A 14 -10.57 -0.10 16.77
C VAL A 14 -11.20 1.15 17.40
N PRO A 15 -12.52 1.14 17.70
CA PRO A 15 -13.11 2.20 18.47
C PRO A 15 -12.50 2.09 19.85
N ARG A 16 -11.73 3.10 20.25
CA ARG A 16 -11.51 3.30 21.66
C ARG A 16 -12.76 3.97 22.18
N ASP A 17 -13.64 3.18 22.76
CA ASP A 17 -14.80 3.72 23.49
C ASP A 17 -14.31 4.65 24.61
N ARG A 18 -13.10 4.42 25.16
CA ARG A 18 -12.43 5.36 26.06
C ARG A 18 -10.92 5.51 25.77
N PRO A 19 -10.33 6.70 25.97
CA PRO A 19 -8.87 6.92 25.84
C PRO A 19 -8.01 6.04 26.76
N SER A 20 -8.61 5.49 27.82
CA SER A 20 -8.00 4.62 28.82
C SER A 20 -7.96 3.13 28.45
N ASP A 21 -8.60 2.73 27.34
CA ASP A 21 -8.64 1.32 26.97
C ASP A 21 -7.24 0.81 26.58
N PRO A 22 -6.82 -0.34 27.13
CA PRO A 22 -5.48 -0.88 26.89
C PRO A 22 -5.23 -1.08 25.39
N LEU A 23 -4.01 -0.73 24.95
CA LEU A 23 -3.57 -0.98 23.58
C LEU A 23 -3.63 -2.50 23.27
N PRO A 24 -4.07 -2.89 22.06
CA PRO A 24 -3.85 -4.24 21.56
C PRO A 24 -2.37 -4.64 21.71
N ARG A 25 -2.11 -5.89 22.12
CA ARG A 25 -0.75 -6.40 22.37
C ARG A 25 0.19 -6.22 21.17
N HIS A 26 -0.29 -6.46 19.95
CA HIS A 26 0.53 -6.27 18.75
C HIS A 26 1.05 -4.84 18.57
N LEU A 27 0.25 -3.81 18.91
CA LEU A 27 0.71 -2.41 18.86
C LEU A 27 1.71 -2.10 19.97
N LEU A 28 1.57 -2.73 21.14
CA LEU A 28 2.55 -2.62 22.23
C LEU A 28 3.88 -3.28 21.84
N ASP A 29 3.83 -4.45 21.22
CA ASP A 29 5.00 -5.19 20.75
C ASP A 29 5.72 -4.43 19.63
N GLU A 30 4.97 -3.83 18.70
CA GLU A 30 5.51 -2.99 17.63
C GLU A 30 6.18 -1.72 18.19
N ALA A 31 5.51 -1.02 19.12
CA ALA A 31 6.09 0.13 19.80
C ALA A 31 7.37 -0.24 20.56
N ALA A 32 7.37 -1.38 21.26
CA ALA A 32 8.54 -1.87 21.98
C ALA A 32 9.70 -2.22 21.03
N ALA A 33 9.43 -2.82 19.88
CA ALA A 33 10.43 -3.12 18.86
C ALA A 33 11.03 -1.83 18.25
N ILE A 34 10.20 -0.82 18.01
CA ILE A 34 10.67 0.49 17.55
C ILE A 34 11.54 1.15 18.63
N ALA A 35 11.09 1.16 19.88
CA ALA A 35 11.84 1.73 20.99
C ALA A 35 13.18 1.02 21.23
N ALA A 36 13.23 -0.31 21.15
CA ALA A 36 14.44 -1.09 21.31
C ALA A 36 15.51 -0.75 20.26
N ARG A 37 15.08 -0.45 19.03
CA ARG A 37 15.98 -0.07 17.93
C ARG A 37 16.54 1.34 18.03
N VAL A 38 15.77 2.28 18.59
CA VAL A 38 16.19 3.69 18.75
C VAL A 38 17.00 3.89 20.03
N ARG A 39 16.89 2.97 21.01
CA ARG A 39 17.59 3.02 22.29
C ARG A 39 19.10 3.27 22.22
N PRO A 40 19.88 2.59 21.35
CA PRO A 40 21.32 2.83 21.27
C PRO A 40 21.67 4.29 20.89
N ALA A 41 20.90 4.86 19.95
CA ALA A 41 21.08 6.25 19.51
C ALA A 41 20.68 7.27 20.59
N LEU A 42 19.68 6.94 21.42
CA LEU A 42 19.28 7.77 22.57
C LEU A 42 20.33 7.73 23.69
N GLU A 43 20.91 6.57 23.96
CA GLU A 43 21.99 6.42 24.95
C GLU A 43 23.24 7.23 24.55
N GLU A 44 23.58 7.24 23.26
CA GLU A 44 24.72 8.00 22.71
C GLU A 44 24.61 9.51 22.97
N ILE A 45 23.39 10.06 22.97
CA ILE A 45 23.14 11.49 23.25
C ILE A 45 22.81 11.78 24.73
N GLY A 46 22.98 10.82 25.63
CA GLY A 46 22.68 10.97 27.06
C GLY A 46 21.20 11.20 27.36
N ALA A 47 20.33 10.70 26.49
CA ALA A 47 18.88 10.74 26.64
C ALA A 47 18.40 9.54 27.46
N THR A 48 17.87 9.80 28.65
CA THR A 48 17.14 8.82 29.46
C THR A 48 15.66 9.16 29.35
N GLY A 49 14.86 8.26 28.80
CA GLY A 49 13.55 8.64 28.29
C GLY A 49 12.50 7.54 28.29
N SER A 50 11.24 7.96 28.47
CA SER A 50 10.06 7.09 28.37
C SER A 50 9.57 7.01 26.92
N THR A 51 9.03 5.87 26.50
CA THR A 51 8.34 5.74 25.21
C THR A 51 6.86 6.09 25.37
N ALA A 52 6.35 6.98 24.54
CA ALA A 52 4.93 7.30 24.42
C ALA A 52 4.40 6.84 23.06
N ILE A 53 3.20 6.25 23.05
CA ILE A 53 2.57 5.76 21.83
C ILE A 53 1.44 6.72 21.46
N ALA A 54 1.50 7.28 20.26
CA ALA A 54 0.40 8.00 19.65
C ALA A 54 -0.25 7.13 18.59
N LEU A 55 -1.56 6.97 18.66
CA LEU A 55 -2.29 6.27 17.62
C LEU A 55 -2.80 7.26 16.58
N HIS A 56 -2.74 6.85 15.32
CA HIS A 56 -3.43 7.56 14.25
C HIS A 56 -4.25 6.60 13.41
N ARG A 57 -5.37 7.09 12.88
CA ARG A 57 -6.18 6.31 11.96
C ARG A 57 -5.33 5.97 10.74
N ASP A 58 -5.25 4.68 10.43
CA ASP A 58 -4.47 4.21 9.29
C ASP A 58 -4.96 4.88 7.99
N ALA A 59 -4.05 5.07 7.05
CA ALA A 59 -4.32 5.70 5.77
C ALA A 59 -3.49 5.04 4.68
N VAL A 60 -4.20 4.67 3.61
CA VAL A 60 -3.62 4.09 2.41
C VAL A 60 -2.70 5.10 1.72
N ASP A 61 -3.13 6.38 1.63
CA ASP A 61 -2.28 7.45 1.10
C ASP A 61 -1.08 7.75 2.02
N PRO A 62 0.17 7.64 1.53
CA PRO A 62 1.37 7.90 2.32
C PRO A 62 1.47 9.33 2.88
N GLY A 63 1.00 10.32 2.12
CA GLY A 63 0.99 11.72 2.56
C GLY A 63 0.00 11.95 3.70
N VAL A 64 -1.19 11.36 3.61
CA VAL A 64 -2.22 11.39 4.66
C VAL A 64 -1.76 10.62 5.88
N ARG A 65 -1.16 9.43 5.70
CA ARG A 65 -0.61 8.62 6.79
C ARG A 65 0.46 9.40 7.55
N ARG A 66 1.43 9.97 6.83
CA ARG A 66 2.48 10.81 7.40
C ARG A 66 1.92 12.03 8.12
N ARG A 67 0.98 12.76 7.49
CA ARG A 67 0.33 13.92 8.12
C ARG A 67 -0.39 13.55 9.40
N ARG A 68 -1.11 12.42 9.41
CA ARG A 68 -1.83 11.91 10.61
C ARG A 68 -0.87 11.45 11.70
N ALA A 69 0.20 10.74 11.35
CA ALA A 69 1.24 10.34 12.29
C ALA A 69 1.89 11.55 12.97
N VAL A 70 2.28 12.58 12.20
CA VAL A 70 2.83 13.83 12.73
C VAL A 70 1.83 14.55 13.64
N GLN A 71 0.57 14.69 13.22
CA GLN A 71 -0.47 15.32 14.04
C GLN A 71 -0.79 14.55 15.33
N ALA A 72 -0.69 13.22 15.30
CA ALA A 72 -0.85 12.38 16.48
C ALA A 72 0.34 12.57 17.44
N ALA A 73 1.55 12.68 16.89
CA ALA A 73 2.76 12.94 17.65
C ALA A 73 2.73 14.30 18.36
N VAL A 74 2.42 15.39 17.64
CA VAL A 74 2.30 16.74 18.22
C VAL A 74 1.30 16.76 19.38
N ARG A 75 0.10 16.21 19.17
CA ARG A 75 -0.95 16.16 20.22
C ARG A 75 -0.58 15.30 21.42
N ALA A 76 0.26 14.30 21.25
CA ALA A 76 0.74 13.48 22.35
C ALA A 76 1.85 14.20 23.13
N ALA A 77 2.73 14.93 22.46
CA ALA A 77 3.73 15.75 23.10
C ALA A 77 3.14 16.91 23.92
N ASP A 78 2.12 17.61 23.38
CA ASP A 78 1.39 18.66 24.10
C ASP A 78 0.78 18.12 25.40
N ARG A 79 0.17 16.93 25.35
CA ARG A 79 -0.42 16.26 26.53
C ARG A 79 0.62 15.85 27.58
N LEU A 80 1.84 15.57 27.15
CA LEU A 80 2.93 15.12 28.02
C LEU A 80 3.80 16.27 28.52
N GLY A 81 3.54 17.51 28.09
CA GLY A 81 4.38 18.67 28.42
C GLY A 81 5.83 18.50 27.94
N ALA A 82 6.04 17.70 26.90
CA ALA A 82 7.36 17.31 26.44
C ALA A 82 7.89 18.30 25.39
N ALA A 83 9.13 18.76 25.55
CA ALA A 83 9.83 19.48 24.51
C ALA A 83 10.02 18.56 23.29
N LEU A 84 9.47 18.96 22.15
CA LEU A 84 9.38 18.12 20.97
C LEU A 84 10.71 18.09 20.21
N VAL A 85 11.42 16.96 20.26
CA VAL A 85 12.47 16.62 19.28
C VAL A 85 11.90 15.51 18.40
N THR A 86 11.28 15.86 17.27
CA THR A 86 10.68 14.89 16.35
C THR A 86 11.68 14.40 15.31
N GLU A 87 12.13 13.17 15.45
CA GLU A 87 12.14 12.24 14.31
C GLU A 87 10.85 11.41 14.41
N VAL A 88 9.88 11.66 13.52
CA VAL A 88 8.73 10.75 13.39
C VAL A 88 9.22 9.54 12.62
N GLY A 89 9.61 8.49 13.36
CA GLY A 89 9.75 7.15 12.82
C GLY A 89 8.38 6.67 12.35
N ILE A 90 8.01 7.01 11.12
CA ILE A 90 6.98 6.28 10.37
C ILE A 90 7.46 4.83 10.40
N GLY A 91 6.62 3.91 10.88
CA GLY A 91 6.93 2.47 10.89
C GLY A 91 7.64 2.13 9.59
N VAL A 92 8.89 1.65 9.75
CA VAL A 92 9.89 1.43 8.69
C VAL A 92 9.20 1.19 7.37
N ASP A 93 9.29 2.17 6.48
CA ASP A 93 8.92 1.98 5.07
C ASP A 93 9.91 0.93 4.56
N ARG A 94 9.52 -0.34 4.67
CA ARG A 94 10.09 -1.34 3.81
C ARG A 94 9.29 -1.17 2.54
N ASP A 95 9.90 -0.59 1.52
CA ASP A 95 9.42 -0.56 0.13
C ASP A 95 9.27 -2.02 -0.40
N HIS A 96 8.47 -2.85 0.25
CA HIS A 96 8.08 -4.15 -0.28
C HIS A 96 6.77 -3.97 -1.05
N PRO A 97 6.69 -4.47 -2.30
CA PRO A 97 5.43 -4.51 -3.02
C PRO A 97 4.37 -5.24 -2.19
N VAL A 98 3.21 -4.62 -2.00
CA VAL A 98 2.05 -5.31 -1.44
C VAL A 98 1.24 -5.85 -2.61
N LEU A 99 1.05 -7.15 -2.71
CA LEU A 99 0.37 -7.78 -3.84
C LEU A 99 -0.97 -8.37 -3.42
N THR A 100 -1.95 -8.30 -4.32
CA THR A 100 -3.14 -9.16 -4.20
C THR A 100 -2.79 -10.62 -4.50
N PRO A 101 -3.52 -11.61 -3.98
CA PRO A 101 -3.28 -13.02 -4.30
C PRO A 101 -3.36 -13.28 -5.82
N ASP A 102 -4.32 -12.64 -6.49
CA ASP A 102 -4.45 -12.75 -7.94
C ASP A 102 -3.29 -12.09 -8.68
N GLY A 103 -2.83 -10.90 -8.27
CA GLY A 103 -1.69 -10.25 -8.92
C GLY A 103 -0.38 -10.99 -8.71
N ALA A 104 -0.18 -11.60 -7.53
CA ALA A 104 0.95 -12.50 -7.30
C ALA A 104 0.91 -13.68 -8.28
N ALA A 105 -0.25 -14.35 -8.41
CA ALA A 105 -0.42 -15.46 -9.35
C ALA A 105 -0.20 -15.04 -10.82
N LEU A 106 -0.63 -13.83 -11.21
CA LEU A 106 -0.40 -13.30 -12.55
C LEU A 106 1.08 -12.98 -12.81
N LEU A 107 1.80 -12.41 -11.84
CA LEU A 107 3.23 -12.16 -11.92
C LEU A 107 4.03 -13.47 -11.99
N GLU A 108 3.62 -14.50 -11.25
CA GLU A 108 4.20 -15.84 -11.32
C GLU A 108 4.00 -16.49 -12.69
N ARG A 109 2.79 -16.39 -13.27
CA ARG A 109 2.52 -16.84 -14.64
C ARG A 109 3.40 -16.12 -15.65
N ARG A 110 3.50 -14.79 -15.55
CA ARG A 110 4.37 -14.00 -16.42
C ARG A 110 5.83 -14.43 -16.31
N LEU A 111 6.32 -14.67 -15.10
CA LEU A 111 7.68 -15.17 -14.87
C LEU A 111 7.91 -16.54 -15.52
N ALA A 112 6.93 -17.45 -15.43
CA ALA A 112 7.00 -18.76 -16.08
C ALA A 112 7.03 -18.62 -17.61
N ASP A 113 6.19 -17.75 -18.17
CA ASP A 113 6.13 -17.48 -19.62
C ASP A 113 7.45 -16.89 -20.14
N CYS A 114 8.01 -15.88 -19.47
CA CYS A 114 9.29 -15.27 -19.87
C CYS A 114 10.43 -16.30 -19.83
N ARG A 115 10.44 -17.19 -18.83
CA ARG A 115 11.44 -18.28 -18.76
C ARG A 115 11.28 -19.30 -19.88
N ALA A 116 10.05 -19.66 -20.22
CA ALA A 116 9.78 -20.57 -21.32
C ALA A 116 10.21 -19.95 -22.67
N GLN A 117 9.91 -18.68 -22.89
CA GLN A 117 10.35 -17.94 -24.08
C GLN A 117 11.88 -17.87 -24.17
N LEU A 118 12.55 -17.57 -23.06
CA LEU A 118 14.01 -17.53 -22.99
C LEU A 118 14.64 -18.90 -23.28
N ALA A 119 14.05 -19.98 -22.80
CA ALA A 119 14.52 -21.35 -23.06
C ALA A 119 14.28 -21.80 -24.52
N ALA A 120 13.25 -21.27 -25.17
CA ALA A 120 12.93 -21.55 -26.56
C ALA A 120 13.77 -20.72 -27.56
N LEU A 121 14.44 -19.65 -27.10
CA LEU A 121 15.33 -18.86 -27.95
C LEU A 121 16.55 -19.70 -28.38
N PRO A 122 16.89 -19.71 -29.68
CA PRO A 122 18.10 -20.38 -30.14
C PRO A 122 19.35 -19.67 -29.59
N PRO A 123 20.52 -20.35 -29.53
CA PRO A 123 21.75 -19.79 -28.99
C PRO A 123 22.21 -18.50 -29.70
N ASP A 124 21.91 -18.39 -30.99
CA ASP A 124 22.14 -17.26 -31.89
C ASP A 124 20.90 -16.37 -32.08
N GLY A 125 19.88 -16.55 -31.23
CA GLY A 125 18.67 -15.73 -31.22
C GLY A 125 18.98 -14.25 -30.99
N LEU A 126 18.06 -13.38 -31.45
CA LEU A 126 18.20 -11.92 -31.36
C LEU A 126 18.64 -11.49 -29.95
N PHE A 127 19.85 -10.90 -29.88
CA PHE A 127 20.47 -10.47 -28.63
C PHE A 127 19.52 -9.57 -27.81
N ASP A 128 18.87 -8.62 -28.48
CA ASP A 128 17.93 -7.68 -27.83
C ASP A 128 16.74 -8.40 -27.18
N ALA A 129 16.20 -9.43 -27.84
CA ALA A 129 15.10 -10.23 -27.29
C ALA A 129 15.54 -11.00 -26.04
N ARG A 130 16.76 -11.54 -26.06
CA ARG A 130 17.34 -12.25 -24.92
C ARG A 130 17.58 -11.30 -23.74
N VAL A 131 18.21 -10.15 -23.98
CA VAL A 131 18.44 -9.12 -22.95
C VAL A 131 17.12 -8.64 -22.34
N HIS A 132 16.10 -8.43 -23.17
CA HIS A 132 14.78 -8.02 -22.70
C HIS A 132 14.17 -9.06 -21.75
N LEU A 133 14.11 -10.33 -22.15
CA LEU A 133 13.56 -11.41 -21.33
C LEU A 133 14.36 -11.64 -20.05
N ASP A 134 15.69 -11.63 -20.10
CA ASP A 134 16.54 -11.77 -18.91
C ASP A 134 16.30 -10.63 -17.92
N SER A 135 16.16 -9.40 -18.42
CA SER A 135 15.87 -8.21 -17.58
C SER A 135 14.49 -8.31 -16.91
N GLU A 136 13.49 -8.80 -17.65
CA GLU A 136 12.14 -8.97 -17.12
C GLU A 136 12.08 -10.10 -16.08
N VAL A 137 12.73 -11.23 -16.34
CA VAL A 137 12.86 -12.34 -15.38
C VAL A 137 13.55 -11.88 -14.10
N ALA A 138 14.62 -11.09 -14.21
CA ALA A 138 15.32 -10.55 -13.03
C ALA A 138 14.42 -9.61 -12.22
N ALA A 139 13.72 -8.68 -12.87
CA ALA A 139 12.81 -7.73 -12.23
C ALA A 139 11.65 -8.45 -11.52
N LEU A 140 10.99 -9.40 -12.19
CA LEU A 140 9.90 -10.20 -11.62
C LEU A 140 10.34 -11.01 -10.40
N ARG A 141 11.56 -11.59 -10.42
CA ARG A 141 12.12 -12.31 -9.27
C ARG A 141 12.41 -11.39 -8.08
N VAL A 142 12.84 -10.15 -8.32
CA VAL A 142 13.05 -9.17 -7.25
C VAL A 142 11.71 -8.86 -6.58
N VAL A 143 10.70 -8.49 -7.38
CA VAL A 143 9.35 -8.19 -6.89
C VAL A 143 8.76 -9.36 -6.11
N LEU A 144 8.72 -10.57 -6.69
CA LEU A 144 8.08 -11.73 -6.06
C LEU A 144 8.79 -12.19 -4.78
N ARG A 145 10.10 -11.95 -4.63
CA ARG A 145 10.83 -12.31 -3.40
C ARG A 145 10.64 -11.32 -2.26
N SER A 146 10.49 -10.04 -2.57
CA SER A 146 10.32 -9.01 -1.55
C SER A 146 8.86 -8.75 -1.21
N ALA A 147 7.92 -9.16 -2.06
CA ALA A 147 6.51 -8.84 -1.91
C ALA A 147 5.85 -9.45 -0.67
N GLU A 148 4.95 -8.69 -0.06
CA GLU A 148 3.97 -9.17 0.89
C GLU A 148 2.65 -9.45 0.16
N VAL A 149 2.06 -10.63 0.33
CA VAL A 149 0.75 -10.94 -0.24
C VAL A 149 -0.33 -10.62 0.79
N LEU A 150 -1.17 -9.64 0.49
CA LEU A 150 -2.25 -9.21 1.38
C LEU A 150 -3.49 -10.11 1.16
N PRO A 151 -3.92 -10.90 2.14
CA PRO A 151 -5.17 -11.63 2.02
C PRO A 151 -6.33 -10.65 1.90
N VAL A 152 -7.27 -10.95 0.99
CA VAL A 152 -8.44 -10.09 0.81
C VAL A 152 -9.46 -10.39 1.90
N ASP A 153 -9.81 -9.38 2.67
CA ASP A 153 -10.88 -9.47 3.66
C ASP A 153 -12.23 -9.43 2.94
N ARG A 154 -12.99 -10.53 3.07
CA ARG A 154 -14.27 -10.72 2.36
C ARG A 154 -15.44 -10.02 3.04
N ASP A 155 -15.26 -9.56 4.28
CA ASP A 155 -16.31 -8.92 5.08
C ASP A 155 -16.33 -7.39 4.89
N VAL A 156 -15.51 -6.87 3.97
CA VAL A 156 -15.38 -5.43 3.70
C VAL A 156 -16.47 -4.96 2.75
N HIS A 157 -17.19 -3.91 3.17
CA HIS A 157 -18.30 -3.31 2.40
C HIS A 157 -17.96 -1.93 1.79
N TRP A 158 -16.67 -1.56 1.81
CA TRP A 158 -16.14 -0.33 1.22
C TRP A 158 -14.92 -0.64 0.36
N VAL A 159 -14.53 0.30 -0.51
CA VAL A 159 -13.39 0.11 -1.41
C VAL A 159 -12.08 0.09 -0.62
N GLU A 160 -11.36 -1.02 -0.71
CA GLU A 160 -9.98 -1.18 -0.22
C GLU A 160 -9.05 -1.69 -1.34
N VAL A 161 -7.75 -1.77 -1.03
CA VAL A 161 -6.77 -2.39 -1.92
C VAL A 161 -7.10 -3.87 -2.07
N GLY A 162 -7.18 -4.34 -3.32
CA GLY A 162 -7.56 -5.70 -3.69
C GLY A 162 -9.03 -5.85 -4.09
N CYS A 163 -9.90 -4.91 -3.72
CA CYS A 163 -11.31 -4.97 -4.10
C CYS A 163 -11.52 -4.72 -5.59
N ARG A 164 -12.41 -5.51 -6.20
CA ARG A 164 -12.96 -5.25 -7.52
C ARG A 164 -14.19 -4.36 -7.36
N VAL A 165 -14.20 -3.20 -7.99
CA VAL A 165 -15.19 -2.14 -7.79
C VAL A 165 -15.87 -1.84 -9.11
N ARG A 166 -17.19 -1.94 -9.14
CA ARG A 166 -17.98 -1.46 -10.27
C ARG A 166 -18.30 0.01 -10.01
N ILE A 167 -17.88 0.87 -10.93
CA ILE A 167 -18.06 2.32 -10.82
C ILE A 167 -18.92 2.83 -11.97
N GLY A 168 -19.68 3.89 -11.72
CA GLY A 168 -20.35 4.69 -12.75
C GLY A 168 -19.49 5.90 -13.08
N THR A 169 -19.12 6.04 -14.35
CA THR A 169 -18.43 7.23 -14.87
C THR A 169 -19.34 7.98 -15.86
N PRO A 170 -18.98 9.21 -16.29
CA PRO A 170 -19.72 9.92 -17.33
C PRO A 170 -19.83 9.16 -18.66
N GLU A 171 -18.87 8.28 -18.95
CA GLU A 171 -18.81 7.47 -20.18
C GLU A 171 -19.62 6.16 -20.06
N GLY A 172 -19.95 5.73 -18.85
CA GLY A 172 -20.73 4.53 -18.58
C GLY A 172 -20.23 3.77 -17.35
N PRO A 173 -20.86 2.64 -17.00
CA PRO A 173 -20.36 1.78 -15.94
C PRO A 173 -19.11 1.02 -16.38
N GLU A 174 -18.07 1.02 -15.56
CA GLU A 174 -16.86 0.22 -15.76
C GLU A 174 -16.47 -0.52 -14.48
N THR A 175 -15.54 -1.48 -14.60
CA THR A 175 -15.02 -2.22 -13.46
C THR A 175 -13.53 -2.02 -13.31
N VAL A 176 -13.12 -1.67 -12.10
CA VAL A 176 -11.72 -1.42 -11.76
C VAL A 176 -11.31 -2.25 -10.55
N ARG A 177 -10.02 -2.48 -10.38
CA ARG A 177 -9.44 -3.11 -9.19
C ARG A 177 -8.32 -2.24 -8.65
N VAL A 178 -8.47 -1.77 -7.41
CA VAL A 178 -7.45 -0.95 -6.77
C VAL A 178 -6.32 -1.86 -6.29
N VAL A 179 -5.10 -1.66 -6.80
CA VAL A 179 -3.94 -2.53 -6.52
C VAL A 179 -2.67 -1.72 -6.30
N HIS A 180 -1.59 -2.36 -5.85
CA HIS A 180 -0.29 -1.71 -5.77
C HIS A 180 0.23 -1.35 -7.18
N PRO A 181 1.04 -0.28 -7.36
CA PRO A 181 1.55 0.11 -8.67
C PRO A 181 2.21 -1.03 -9.46
N THR A 182 2.83 -1.97 -8.76
CA THR A 182 3.45 -3.17 -9.34
C THR A 182 2.48 -4.05 -10.11
N GLU A 183 1.20 -4.09 -9.72
CA GLU A 183 0.16 -4.90 -10.34
C GLU A 183 -0.66 -4.11 -11.37
N ALA A 184 -0.59 -2.78 -11.35
CA ALA A 184 -1.47 -1.90 -12.13
C ALA A 184 -1.35 -2.09 -13.65
N ALA A 185 -0.22 -2.61 -14.13
CA ALA A 185 0.01 -2.86 -15.55
C ALA A 185 -0.26 -4.30 -15.98
N LEU A 186 -0.82 -5.15 -15.10
CA LEU A 186 -1.07 -6.55 -15.41
C LEU A 186 -2.27 -6.74 -16.33
N ASP A 187 -3.32 -5.92 -16.18
CA ASP A 187 -4.47 -5.91 -17.09
C ASP A 187 -5.19 -4.56 -17.07
N ALA A 188 -6.25 -4.44 -17.88
CA ALA A 188 -6.99 -3.20 -18.05
C ALA A 188 -7.91 -2.86 -16.86
N GLU A 189 -8.27 -3.84 -16.02
CA GLU A 189 -9.11 -3.57 -14.84
C GLU A 189 -8.29 -2.99 -13.68
N ARG A 190 -7.00 -3.31 -13.56
CA ARG A 190 -6.18 -2.89 -12.43
C ARG A 190 -5.78 -1.42 -12.52
N ILE A 191 -6.00 -0.70 -11.43
CA ILE A 191 -5.57 0.69 -11.27
C ILE A 191 -4.64 0.81 -10.06
N SER A 192 -3.60 1.62 -10.21
CA SER A 192 -2.66 1.90 -9.13
C SER A 192 -3.35 2.64 -8.00
N VAL A 193 -3.14 2.19 -6.76
CA VAL A 193 -3.57 2.85 -5.53
C VAL A 193 -3.03 4.27 -5.41
N ALA A 194 -1.88 4.58 -6.03
CA ALA A 194 -1.32 5.93 -6.08
C ALA A 194 -2.02 6.84 -7.13
N GLY A 195 -2.86 6.26 -7.98
CA GLY A 195 -3.57 6.98 -9.03
C GLY A 195 -4.75 7.81 -8.52
N PRO A 196 -5.12 8.90 -9.23
CA PRO A 196 -6.16 9.82 -8.78
C PRO A 196 -7.55 9.17 -8.66
N LEU A 197 -7.87 8.22 -9.54
CA LEU A 197 -9.13 7.47 -9.49
C LEU A 197 -9.19 6.58 -8.25
N ALA A 198 -8.15 5.78 -8.00
CA ALA A 198 -8.09 4.92 -6.82
C ALA A 198 -8.16 5.74 -5.52
N GLN A 199 -7.41 6.85 -5.43
CA GLN A 199 -7.43 7.74 -4.27
C GLN A 199 -8.82 8.32 -3.99
N ALA A 200 -9.60 8.61 -5.02
CA ALA A 200 -10.97 9.10 -4.87
C ALA A 200 -11.94 8.00 -4.39
N LEU A 201 -11.71 6.74 -4.78
CA LEU A 201 -12.57 5.60 -4.47
C LEU A 201 -12.28 4.99 -3.09
N LEU A 202 -11.05 5.05 -2.59
CA LEU A 202 -10.66 4.40 -1.33
C LEU A 202 -11.55 4.84 -0.14
N GLY A 203 -12.06 3.85 0.60
CA GLY A 203 -12.94 4.04 1.76
C GLY A 203 -14.39 4.38 1.43
N ARG A 204 -14.77 4.41 0.15
CA ARG A 204 -16.16 4.66 -0.29
C ARG A 204 -16.99 3.38 -0.27
N ALA A 205 -18.24 3.49 0.16
CA ALA A 205 -19.22 2.40 0.11
C ALA A 205 -20.09 2.46 -1.16
N PRO A 206 -20.76 1.36 -1.55
CA PRO A 206 -21.78 1.39 -2.60
C PRO A 206 -22.83 2.49 -2.38
N GLY A 207 -23.13 3.25 -3.44
CA GLY A 207 -24.02 4.42 -3.41
C GLY A 207 -23.31 5.75 -3.12
N GLU A 208 -22.03 5.75 -2.71
CA GLU A 208 -21.27 6.98 -2.55
C GLU A 208 -20.67 7.48 -3.87
N SER A 209 -20.58 8.80 -4.03
CA SER A 209 -19.86 9.43 -5.14
C SER A 209 -18.58 10.14 -4.69
N ALA A 210 -17.59 10.20 -5.57
CA ALA A 210 -16.37 10.98 -5.39
C ALA A 210 -16.10 11.86 -6.61
N VAL A 211 -15.36 12.96 -6.39
CA VAL A 211 -14.84 13.81 -7.47
C VAL A 211 -13.39 13.45 -7.71
N VAL A 212 -13.09 12.92 -8.89
CA VAL A 212 -11.73 12.61 -9.31
C VAL A 212 -11.09 13.86 -9.90
N SER A 213 -9.89 14.21 -9.44
CA SER A 213 -9.06 15.25 -10.06
C SER A 213 -7.96 14.59 -10.87
N ALA A 214 -8.19 14.43 -12.17
CA ALA A 214 -7.23 13.85 -13.10
C ALA A 214 -6.52 14.96 -13.92
N PRO A 215 -5.38 14.67 -14.57
CA PRO A 215 -4.68 15.63 -15.43
C PRO A 215 -5.55 16.22 -16.55
N ARG A 216 -6.56 15.46 -17.01
CA ARG A 216 -7.49 15.86 -18.08
C ARG A 216 -8.69 16.66 -17.58
N GLY A 217 -8.82 16.89 -16.27
CA GLY A 217 -9.94 17.61 -15.67
C GLY A 217 -10.57 16.86 -14.49
N ARG A 218 -11.65 17.44 -13.96
CA ARG A 218 -12.41 16.88 -12.85
C ARG A 218 -13.66 16.19 -13.36
N TYR A 219 -13.94 15.00 -12.85
CA TYR A 219 -15.16 14.26 -13.16
C TYR A 219 -15.69 13.56 -11.91
N ARG A 220 -16.99 13.25 -11.90
CA ARG A 220 -17.65 12.55 -10.80
C ARG A 220 -17.71 11.06 -11.11
N VAL A 221 -17.44 10.24 -10.11
CA VAL A 221 -17.61 8.79 -10.14
C VAL A 221 -18.53 8.35 -9.02
N GLU A 222 -19.31 7.30 -9.25
CA GLU A 222 -20.17 6.67 -8.25
C GLU A 222 -19.77 5.22 -8.02
N VAL A 223 -19.72 4.76 -6.78
CA VAL A 223 -19.48 3.36 -6.46
C VAL A 223 -20.79 2.59 -6.59
N LEU A 224 -20.91 1.73 -7.59
CA LEU A 224 -22.12 0.95 -7.86
C LEU A 224 -22.14 -0.39 -7.12
N ALA A 225 -20.97 -1.02 -6.97
CA ALA A 225 -20.79 -2.25 -6.19
C ALA A 225 -19.33 -2.44 -5.80
N VAL A 226 -19.10 -3.12 -4.68
CA VAL A 226 -17.78 -3.56 -4.22
C VAL A 226 -17.80 -5.08 -4.08
N ASP A 227 -16.82 -5.74 -4.69
CA ASP A 227 -16.61 -7.17 -4.64
C ASP A 227 -15.20 -7.46 -4.08
N PRO A 228 -15.11 -7.88 -2.81
CA PRO A 228 -13.83 -8.15 -2.16
C PRO A 228 -13.26 -9.54 -2.47
N GLY A 229 -13.66 -10.26 -3.53
CA GLY A 229 -13.18 -11.64 -3.68
C GLY A 229 -13.15 -12.29 -5.06
N LEU A 230 -13.56 -11.62 -6.13
CA LEU A 230 -13.51 -12.26 -7.44
C LEU A 230 -12.09 -12.26 -8.04
N PRO A 231 -11.60 -13.38 -8.63
CA PRO A 231 -10.45 -13.33 -9.53
C PRO A 231 -10.75 -12.50 -10.78
N ALA A 232 -9.71 -11.87 -11.36
CA ALA A 232 -9.85 -11.13 -12.62
C ALA A 232 -10.34 -12.06 -13.75
N PRO A 233 -11.18 -11.59 -14.68
CA PRO A 233 -11.59 -12.38 -15.83
C PRO A 233 -10.46 -12.43 -16.89
N GLY A 234 -10.07 -13.63 -17.29
CA GLY A 234 -9.37 -13.88 -18.57
C GLY A 234 -7.86 -13.58 -18.63
N PRO A 235 -7.21 -14.00 -19.73
CA PRO A 235 -5.74 -14.00 -19.88
C PRO A 235 -5.15 -12.58 -19.91
N LEU A 236 -3.90 -12.48 -19.43
CA LEU A 236 -3.11 -11.25 -19.42
C LEU A 236 -2.96 -10.67 -20.85
N PRO A 237 -3.20 -9.38 -21.07
CA PRO A 237 -2.80 -8.74 -22.31
C PRO A 237 -1.27 -8.83 -22.45
N ALA A 238 -0.79 -9.14 -23.67
CA ALA A 238 0.62 -8.95 -23.99
C ALA A 238 0.95 -7.47 -23.82
N ARG A 239 1.98 -7.14 -23.03
CA ARG A 239 2.46 -5.76 -22.93
C ARG A 239 2.88 -5.31 -24.33
N GLU A 240 2.16 -4.34 -24.89
CA GLU A 240 2.65 -3.61 -26.06
C GLU A 240 3.97 -2.94 -25.68
N ALA A 241 4.97 -3.12 -26.54
CA ALA A 241 6.24 -2.44 -26.41
C ALA A 241 5.97 -0.95 -26.27
N VAL A 242 6.46 -0.35 -25.18
CA VAL A 242 6.54 1.10 -25.07
C VAL A 242 7.37 1.57 -26.26
N ALA A 243 6.70 2.20 -27.23
CA ALA A 243 7.36 2.83 -28.36
C ALA A 243 8.33 3.90 -27.84
N PRO A 244 9.51 4.07 -28.49
CA PRO A 244 10.58 4.94 -28.00
C PRO A 244 10.17 6.41 -27.92
#